data_AF-A0A431KYH0-F1
#
_entry.id   AF-A0A431KYH0-F1
#
_cell.length_a   1.000
_cell.length_b   1.000
_cell.length_c   1.000
_cell.angle_alpha   90.00
_cell.angle_beta   90.00
_cell.angle_gamma   90.00
#
_symmetry.space_group_name_H-M   'P 1'
#
loop_
_entity.id
_entity.type
_entity.pdbx_description
1 polymer ?
#
loop_
_entity_poly.entity_id
_entity_poly.type
_entity_poly.pdbx_seq_one_letter_code
_entity_poly.pdbx_strand_id
1 'polypeptide(L)'
;MNHELRPNDFRSETWKRLTNALEAELERLRESNDAQSLGVTDTAVIRGQIKAVKNILALGQQPSASDRSRPENFPVGTLVELQELGLDPLN
;
A
#
# COMPACT_ATOMS: atom_id res chain seq x y z
N MET A 1 -18.16 24.93 7.56
CA MET A 1 -17.93 23.88 8.59
C MET A 1 -16.54 23.34 8.35
N ASN A 2 -15.72 23.20 9.40
CA ASN A 2 -14.44 22.49 9.29
C ASN A 2 -14.70 20.99 9.45
N HIS A 3 -14.32 20.20 8.44
CA HIS A 3 -14.49 18.74 8.41
C HIS A 3 -13.17 18.00 8.70
N GLU A 4 -12.22 18.68 9.34
CA GLU A 4 -10.89 18.15 9.61
C GLU A 4 -10.92 17.17 10.79
N LEU A 5 -10.34 15.98 10.59
CA LEU A 5 -10.16 14.99 11.65
C LEU A 5 -9.02 15.45 12.57
N ARG A 6 -9.26 15.44 13.88
CA ARG A 6 -8.27 15.84 14.88
C ARG A 6 -7.59 14.59 15.47
N PRO A 7 -6.38 14.72 16.02
CA PRO A 7 -5.67 13.59 16.63
C PRO A 7 -6.45 12.81 17.67
N ASN A 8 -7.33 13.47 18.44
CA ASN A 8 -8.16 12.81 19.44
C ASN A 8 -9.30 11.98 18.86
N ASP A 9 -9.74 12.26 17.63
CA ASP A 9 -10.82 11.51 16.98
C ASP A 9 -10.37 10.06 16.70
N PHE A 10 -9.07 9.86 16.42
CA PHE A 10 -8.42 8.56 16.22
C PHE A 10 -8.19 7.76 17.52
N ARG A 11 -8.43 8.35 18.69
CA ARG A 11 -8.32 7.67 20.00
C ARG A 11 -9.66 7.19 20.53
N SER A 12 -10.76 7.58 19.88
CA SER A 12 -12.11 7.23 20.31
C SER A 12 -12.38 5.72 20.21
N GLU A 13 -13.26 5.21 21.07
CA GLU A 13 -13.74 3.82 20.98
C GLU A 13 -14.42 3.54 19.64
N THR A 14 -15.09 4.54 19.06
CA THR A 14 -15.66 4.47 17.71
C THR A 14 -14.58 4.21 16.66
N TRP A 15 -13.48 4.96 16.69
CA TRP A 15 -12.37 4.75 15.76
C TRP A 15 -11.76 3.37 15.92
N LYS A 16 -11.54 2.89 17.15
CA LYS A 16 -11.04 1.52 17.39
C LYS A 16 -11.94 0.45 16.77
N ARG A 17 -13.26 0.56 16.98
CA ARG A 17 -14.24 -0.37 16.39
C ARG A 17 -14.23 -0.31 14.86
N LEU A 18 -14.12 0.89 14.29
CA LEU A 18 -14.03 1.09 12.85
C LEU A 18 -12.75 0.45 12.29
N THR A 19 -11.60 0.69 12.91
CA THR A 19 -10.31 0.10 12.53
C THR A 19 -10.39 -1.42 12.53
N ASN A 20 -10.93 -2.03 13.58
CA ASN A 20 -11.08 -3.49 13.64
C ASN A 20 -11.96 -4.03 12.50
N ALA A 21 -13.06 -3.34 12.18
CA ALA A 21 -13.94 -3.74 11.07
C ALA A 21 -13.23 -3.60 9.71
N LEU A 22 -12.45 -2.53 9.52
CA LEU A 22 -11.68 -2.28 8.30
C LEU A 22 -10.51 -3.26 8.13
N GLU A 23 -9.87 -3.69 9.22
CA GLU A 23 -8.82 -4.71 9.19
C GLU A 23 -9.39 -6.08 8.81
N ALA A 24 -10.55 -6.46 9.35
CA ALA A 24 -11.24 -7.69 8.94
C ALA A 24 -11.64 -7.66 7.47
N GLU A 25 -12.16 -6.51 6.99
CA GLU A 25 -12.50 -6.33 5.58
C GLU A 25 -11.27 -6.36 4.67
N LEU A 26 -10.15 -5.76 5.11
CA LEU A 26 -8.89 -5.81 4.37
C LEU A 26 -8.41 -7.24 4.17
N GLU A 27 -8.55 -8.09 5.19
CA GLU A 27 -8.15 -9.49 5.10
C GLU A 27 -9.07 -10.28 4.16
N ARG A 28 -10.38 -10.11 4.28
CA ARG A 28 -11.36 -10.71 3.36
C ARG A 28 -11.08 -10.33 1.89
N LEU A 29 -10.70 -9.08 1.64
CA LEU A 29 -10.36 -8.61 0.29
C LEU A 29 -9.04 -9.21 -0.21
N ARG A 30 -8.05 -9.45 0.65
CA ARG A 30 -6.81 -10.14 0.28
C ARG A 30 -7.08 -11.59 -0.10
N GLU A 31 -7.82 -12.31 0.74
CA GLU A 31 -8.26 -13.68 0.44
C GLU A 31 -9.00 -13.75 -0.89
N SER A 32 -9.86 -12.76 -1.16
CA SER A 32 -10.60 -12.67 -2.42
C SER A 32 -9.64 -12.43 -3.60
N ASN A 33 -8.69 -11.49 -3.49
CA ASN A 33 -7.70 -11.21 -4.55
C ASN A 33 -6.81 -12.43 -4.87
N ASP A 34 -6.53 -13.27 -3.88
CA ASP A 34 -5.66 -14.44 -4.01
C ASP A 34 -6.38 -15.67 -4.58
N ALA A 35 -7.70 -15.58 -4.82
CA ALA A 35 -8.46 -16.63 -5.47
C ALA A 35 -8.03 -16.82 -6.95
N GLN A 36 -7.69 -18.06 -7.31
CA GLN A 36 -7.12 -18.44 -8.61
C GLN A 36 -8.03 -18.18 -9.84
N SER A 37 -9.31 -17.85 -9.66
CA SER A 37 -10.30 -17.76 -10.73
C SER A 37 -10.77 -16.34 -11.08
N LEU A 38 -10.15 -15.29 -10.53
CA LEU A 38 -10.57 -13.93 -10.83
C LEU A 38 -10.12 -13.45 -12.22
N GLY A 39 -11.04 -12.81 -12.94
CA GLY A 39 -10.71 -12.05 -14.15
C GLY A 39 -9.87 -10.81 -13.83
N VAL A 40 -9.21 -10.27 -14.86
CA VAL A 40 -8.35 -9.06 -14.74
C VAL A 40 -9.14 -7.87 -14.19
N THR A 41 -10.37 -7.68 -14.64
CA THR A 41 -11.25 -6.60 -14.21
C THR A 41 -11.63 -6.73 -12.73
N ASP A 42 -12.03 -7.92 -12.28
CA ASP A 42 -12.42 -8.15 -10.89
C ASP A 42 -11.23 -7.99 -9.93
N THR A 43 -10.06 -8.46 -10.37
CA THR A 43 -8.79 -8.24 -9.67
C THR A 43 -8.49 -6.75 -9.50
N ALA A 44 -8.68 -5.95 -10.55
CA ALA A 44 -8.46 -4.50 -10.49
C ALA A 44 -9.43 -3.81 -9.51
N VAL A 45 -10.69 -4.23 -9.49
CA VAL A 45 -11.71 -3.72 -8.55
C VAL A 45 -11.31 -4.04 -7.10
N ILE A 46 -10.97 -5.29 -6.81
CA ILE A 46 -10.57 -5.70 -5.44
C ILE A 46 -9.31 -4.95 -5.00
N ARG A 47 -8.30 -4.80 -5.87
CA ARG A 47 -7.11 -4.01 -5.57
C ARG A 47 -7.43 -2.54 -5.29
N GLY A 48 -8.41 -1.97 -6.01
CA GLY A 48 -8.93 -0.63 -5.74
C GLY A 48 -9.55 -0.52 -4.35
N GLN A 49 -10.38 -1.50 -3.96
CA GLN A 49 -10.98 -1.57 -2.62
C GLN A 49 -9.93 -1.73 -1.51
N ILE A 50 -8.95 -2.62 -1.70
CA ILE A 50 -7.81 -2.78 -0.79
C ILE A 50 -7.08 -1.45 -0.58
N LYS A 51 -6.81 -0.71 -1.66
CA LYS A 51 -6.15 0.60 -1.58
C LYS A 51 -7.00 1.60 -0.78
N ALA A 52 -8.30 1.65 -1.02
CA ALA A 52 -9.21 2.54 -0.29
C ALA A 52 -9.22 2.25 1.21
N VAL A 53 -9.34 0.97 1.61
CA VAL A 53 -9.32 0.57 3.02
C VAL A 53 -8.00 0.93 3.69
N LYS A 54 -6.87 0.66 3.03
CA LYS A 54 -5.54 1.06 3.54
C LYS A 54 -5.41 2.57 3.73
N ASN A 55 -5.94 3.37 2.81
CA ASN A 55 -5.90 4.83 2.93
C ASN A 55 -6.68 5.33 4.16
N ILE A 56 -7.83 4.71 4.47
CA ILE A 56 -8.62 5.08 5.66
C ILE A 56 -7.86 4.68 6.94
N LEU A 57 -7.32 3.46 6.99
CA LEU A 57 -6.51 2.99 8.13
C LEU A 57 -5.29 3.89 8.38
N ALA A 58 -4.67 4.39 7.31
CA ALA A 58 -3.54 5.30 7.39
C ALA A 58 -3.88 6.67 8.01
N LEU A 59 -5.15 7.10 8.01
CA LEU A 59 -5.55 8.38 8.64
C LEU A 59 -5.23 8.41 10.14
N GLY A 60 -5.33 7.27 10.81
CA GLY A 60 -5.02 7.13 12.24
C GLY A 60 -3.52 6.94 12.54
N GLN A 61 -2.70 6.68 11.51
CA GLN A 61 -1.26 6.57 11.65
C GLN A 61 -0.66 7.96 11.43
N GLN A 62 -0.24 8.63 12.51
CA GLN A 62 0.63 9.78 12.36
C GLN A 62 1.83 9.35 11.52
N PRO A 63 2.19 10.06 10.44
CA PRO A 63 3.42 9.76 9.73
C PRO A 63 4.56 9.96 10.72
N SER A 64 5.08 8.85 11.25
CA SER A 64 6.38 8.84 11.88
C SER A 64 7.31 9.46 10.85
N ALA A 65 8.08 10.49 11.23
CA ALA A 65 9.00 11.19 10.32
C ALA A 65 10.00 10.26 9.58
N SER A 66 10.03 8.98 9.96
CA SER A 66 10.80 7.86 9.43
C SER A 66 10.32 7.27 8.09
N ASP A 67 9.10 7.55 7.63
CA ASP A 67 8.55 6.90 6.40
C ASP A 67 8.90 7.58 5.07
N ARG A 68 9.62 8.71 5.09
CA ARG A 68 10.11 9.36 3.85
C ARG A 68 11.33 8.68 3.23
N SER A 69 11.86 7.63 3.85
CA SER A 69 13.12 6.97 3.44
C SER A 69 12.93 5.61 2.78
N ARG A 70 11.80 5.35 2.10
CA ARG A 70 11.74 4.27 1.12
C ARG A 70 12.12 4.83 -0.25
N PRO A 71 13.39 4.74 -0.69
CA PRO A 71 13.69 4.97 -2.09
C PRO A 71 12.90 3.94 -2.90
N GLU A 72 12.24 4.43 -3.95
CA GLU A 72 11.62 3.61 -4.98
C GLU A 72 12.68 2.62 -5.48
N ASN A 73 12.56 1.37 -5.05
CA ASN A 73 13.33 0.29 -5.64
C ASN A 73 12.65 0.02 -7.00
N PHE A 74 12.99 0.86 -7.98
CA PHE A 74 12.81 0.54 -9.39
C PHE A 74 13.31 -0.89 -9.60
N PRO A 75 12.61 -1.72 -10.37
CA PRO A 75 13.15 -3.01 -10.73
C PRO A 75 14.48 -2.73 -11.45
N VAL A 76 15.59 -3.05 -10.79
CA VAL A 76 16.89 -3.16 -11.44
C VAL A 76 16.79 -4.40 -12.33
N GLY A 77 16.12 -4.21 -13.46
CA GLY A 77 16.38 -5.00 -14.65
C GLY A 77 17.84 -4.75 -15.01
N THR A 78 18.66 -5.72 -14.60
CA THR A 78 19.83 -6.17 -15.36
C THR A 78 20.94 -5.13 -15.60
N LEU A 79 21.55 -4.63 -14.52
CA LEU A 79 22.96 -4.19 -14.53
C LEU A 79 23.94 -5.36 -14.32
N VAL A 80 23.51 -6.60 -14.57
CA VAL A 80 24.38 -7.78 -14.66
C VAL A 80 24.63 -8.18 -16.12
N GLU A 81 23.85 -7.68 -17.08
CA GLU A 81 24.02 -8.06 -18.50
C GLU A 81 24.99 -7.19 -19.30
N LEU A 82 25.42 -6.03 -18.78
CA LEU A 82 26.36 -5.15 -19.50
C LEU A 82 27.84 -5.48 -19.27
N GLN A 83 28.15 -6.42 -18.38
CA GLN A 83 29.53 -6.91 -18.20
C GLN A 83 29.92 -7.97 -19.24
N GLU A 84 28.93 -8.54 -19.96
CA GLU A 84 29.12 -9.54 -21.03
C GLU A 84 29.43 -8.90 -22.41
N LEU A 85 29.33 -7.57 -22.56
CA LEU A 85 29.57 -6.88 -23.84
C LEU A 85 30.95 -6.21 -23.96
N GLY A 86 31.84 -6.36 -22.97
CA GLY A 86 33.27 -6.05 -23.14
C GLY A 86 33.62 -4.62 -23.58
N LEU A 87 32.81 -3.61 -23.22
CA LEU A 87 33.11 -2.21 -23.49
C LEU A 87 33.54 -1.51 -22.19
N ASP A 88 34.83 -1.18 -22.10
CA ASP A 88 35.39 -0.37 -21.02
C ASP A 88 34.87 1.07 -21.10
N PRO A 89 34.37 1.66 -20.00
CA PRO A 89 33.79 3.00 -20.02
C PRO A 89 34.82 4.15 -19.99
N LEU A 90 36.09 3.90 -20.30
CA LEU A 90 37.13 4.93 -20.35
C LEU A 90 38.09 4.75 -21.55
N ASN A 91 37.53 4.65 -22.75
CA ASN A 91 38.17 5.10 -23.98
C ASN A 91 37.14 5.59 -25.00
#